data_AF-A0A3A4WHF1-F1
#
_entry.id   AF-A0A3A4WHF1-F1
#
_cell.length_a   1.000
_cell.length_b   1.000
_cell.length_c   1.000
_cell.angle_alpha   90.00
_cell.angle_beta   90.00
_cell.angle_gamma   90.00
#
_symmetry.space_group_name_H-M   'P 1'
#
loop_
_entity.id
_entity.type
_entity.pdbx_description
1 polymer ?
#
loop_
_entity_poly.entity_id
_entity_poly.type
_entity_poly.pdbx_seq_one_letter_code
_entity_poly.pdbx_strand_id
1 'polypeptide(L)'
;MLGYIANTDYDWYTFLRQLGSVDEVNFWQPSGGQAFHAVPPGAPFFLRLKSPYNAIGGFGFFAGQAKLPAWLAWDSFEELNGAPDFETMRRWIERYRQGPPDPLANYIIGCLMIAQPVFFSDNEWVREPADWHSNIVRGKGIDLSGGEGRRILDECRARAAGIWDEFGQAAAQEVLEKERYGKPTLVMPRIGQGIFRVSVMQAYEGACAVTGERSLPVLEAAHVVPYTDGGKHEVSNGLFLRTDIHKLYDHGYVTVTPDYRFEVGRRLRDEYENGRTYYQLRGQPIRLPENEEDRPNKHHLEWHANQVFKG
;
A
#
# COMPACT_ATOMS: atom_id res chain seq x y z
N MET A 1 -22.05 -2.26 -7.27
CA MET A 1 -20.64 -1.87 -7.09
C MET A 1 -20.60 -0.41 -6.67
N LEU A 2 -19.96 -0.13 -5.55
CA LEU A 2 -19.79 1.23 -5.04
C LEU A 2 -18.41 1.74 -5.44
N GLY A 3 -18.32 3.00 -5.88
CA GLY A 3 -17.07 3.71 -6.10
C GLY A 3 -16.98 4.96 -5.23
N TYR A 4 -15.81 5.60 -5.23
CA TYR A 4 -15.60 6.86 -4.53
C TYR A 4 -14.98 7.89 -5.46
N ILE A 5 -15.54 9.10 -5.49
CA ILE A 5 -14.95 10.23 -6.22
C ILE A 5 -14.31 11.16 -5.19
N ALA A 6 -12.99 11.21 -5.19
CA ALA A 6 -12.19 12.04 -4.30
C ALA A 6 -11.84 13.37 -4.96
N ASN A 7 -11.93 14.45 -4.20
CA ASN A 7 -11.40 15.73 -4.61
C ASN A 7 -9.87 15.71 -4.48
N THR A 8 -9.19 15.81 -5.61
CA THR A 8 -7.73 15.69 -5.73
C THR A 8 -7.07 17.07 -5.85
N ASP A 9 -5.90 17.21 -5.26
CA ASP A 9 -5.05 18.38 -5.42
C ASP A 9 -4.35 18.35 -6.79
N TYR A 10 -4.33 19.49 -7.48
CA TYR A 10 -3.82 19.56 -8.86
C TYR A 10 -2.30 19.40 -8.93
N ASP A 11 -1.56 19.90 -7.94
CA ASP A 11 -0.10 19.79 -7.90
C ASP A 11 0.31 18.33 -7.68
N TRP A 12 -0.36 17.65 -6.72
CA TRP A 12 -0.20 16.22 -6.46
C TRP A 12 -0.47 15.37 -7.71
N TYR A 13 -1.58 15.64 -8.40
CA TYR A 13 -1.95 14.96 -9.64
C TYR A 13 -0.93 15.20 -10.76
N THR A 14 -0.52 16.44 -10.96
CA THR A 14 0.39 16.82 -12.06
C THR A 14 1.77 16.21 -11.86
N PHE A 15 2.27 16.20 -10.62
CA PHE A 15 3.54 15.58 -10.27
C PHE A 15 3.52 14.07 -10.58
N LEU A 16 2.53 13.34 -10.07
CA LEU A 16 2.44 11.89 -10.28
C LEU A 16 2.26 11.52 -11.76
N ARG A 17 1.51 12.32 -12.52
CA ARG A 17 1.38 12.13 -13.97
C ARG A 17 2.73 12.21 -14.68
N GLN A 18 3.66 13.06 -14.22
CA GLN A 18 4.98 13.22 -14.84
C GLN A 18 5.90 12.02 -14.60
N LEU A 19 5.68 11.25 -13.54
CA LEU A 19 6.43 10.03 -13.25
C LEU A 19 6.11 8.90 -14.25
N GLY A 20 4.99 9.01 -14.97
CA GLY A 20 4.54 8.01 -15.94
C GLY A 20 3.70 6.91 -15.31
N SER A 21 3.88 5.66 -15.76
CA SER A 21 3.15 4.51 -15.22
C SER A 21 3.70 4.13 -13.86
N VAL A 22 2.84 4.13 -12.85
CA VAL A 22 3.17 3.72 -11.48
C VAL A 22 2.16 2.67 -11.01
N ASP A 23 2.62 1.72 -10.17
CA ASP A 23 1.78 0.61 -9.72
C ASP A 23 0.89 0.98 -8.53
N GLU A 24 1.22 2.05 -7.81
CA GLU A 24 0.51 2.51 -6.61
C GLU A 24 0.81 3.98 -6.31
N VAL A 25 -0.05 4.59 -5.49
CA VAL A 25 0.18 5.92 -4.91
C VAL A 25 -0.45 6.03 -3.52
N ASN A 26 0.10 6.93 -2.71
CA ASN A 26 -0.51 7.34 -1.44
C ASN A 26 -1.32 8.63 -1.62
N PHE A 27 -2.64 8.50 -1.63
CA PHE A 27 -3.56 9.64 -1.56
C PHE A 27 -3.73 10.06 -0.10
N TRP A 28 -2.87 10.97 0.37
CA TRP A 28 -2.81 11.33 1.79
C TRP A 28 -3.74 12.49 2.17
N GLN A 29 -4.12 12.50 3.46
CA GLN A 29 -4.94 13.51 4.11
C GLN A 29 -4.13 14.20 5.21
N PRO A 30 -3.93 15.53 5.14
CA PRO A 30 -2.97 16.23 5.99
C PRO A 30 -3.27 16.08 7.47
N SER A 31 -4.53 16.04 7.90
CA SER A 31 -4.90 16.05 9.33
C SER A 31 -5.16 14.67 9.93
N GLY A 32 -4.64 13.59 9.33
CA GLY A 32 -4.84 12.23 9.87
C GLY A 32 -6.21 11.62 9.56
N GLY A 33 -7.20 12.44 9.18
CA GLY A 33 -8.54 12.03 8.78
C GLY A 33 -9.35 11.30 9.87
N GLN A 34 -10.66 11.16 9.63
CA GLN A 34 -11.41 10.07 10.24
C GLN A 34 -11.16 8.79 9.44
N ALA A 35 -11.42 7.63 10.04
CA ALA A 35 -11.35 6.37 9.31
C ALA A 35 -12.30 6.42 8.09
N PHE A 36 -11.77 6.06 6.94
CA PHE A 36 -12.43 6.10 5.65
C PHE A 36 -13.22 4.81 5.44
N HIS A 37 -14.55 4.90 5.44
CA HIS A 37 -15.45 3.74 5.29
C HIS A 37 -16.38 3.89 4.09
N ALA A 38 -16.07 4.80 3.16
CA ALA A 38 -16.95 5.11 2.06
C ALA A 38 -17.04 3.96 1.04
N VAL A 39 -15.96 3.19 0.87
CA VAL A 39 -15.89 2.04 -0.03
C VAL A 39 -14.98 0.94 0.54
N PRO A 40 -15.21 -0.34 0.21
CA PRO A 40 -14.31 -1.44 0.57
C PRO A 40 -13.04 -1.47 -0.30
N PRO A 41 -11.98 -2.20 0.10
CA PRO A 41 -10.86 -2.49 -0.79
C PRO A 41 -11.31 -3.13 -2.11
N GLY A 42 -10.59 -2.84 -3.20
CA GLY A 42 -10.96 -3.22 -4.57
C GLY A 42 -11.95 -2.28 -5.25
N ALA A 43 -12.62 -1.38 -4.51
CA ALA A 43 -13.55 -0.44 -5.12
C ALA A 43 -12.84 0.61 -6.00
N PRO A 44 -13.43 1.01 -7.15
CA PRO A 44 -12.91 2.10 -7.97
C PRO A 44 -12.85 3.43 -7.20
N PHE A 45 -11.70 4.08 -7.26
CA PHE A 45 -11.40 5.35 -6.60
C PHE A 45 -11.01 6.40 -7.65
N PHE A 46 -11.90 7.33 -7.93
CA PHE A 46 -11.76 8.36 -8.97
C PHE A 46 -11.12 9.62 -8.41
N LEU A 47 -10.20 10.20 -9.17
CA LEU A 47 -9.43 11.40 -8.83
C LEU A 47 -10.03 12.61 -9.55
N ARG A 48 -10.91 13.34 -8.87
CA ARG A 48 -11.60 14.52 -9.41
C ARG A 48 -10.80 15.79 -9.12
N LEU A 49 -10.32 16.44 -10.17
CA LEU A 49 -9.66 17.72 -10.13
C LEU A 49 -10.68 18.82 -9.80
N LYS A 50 -10.34 19.67 -8.85
CA LYS A 50 -11.18 20.79 -8.41
C LYS A 50 -11.26 21.89 -9.46
N SER A 51 -12.03 22.93 -9.18
CA SER A 51 -12.04 24.18 -9.95
C SER A 51 -10.62 24.68 -10.20
N PRO A 52 -10.29 25.17 -11.41
CA PRO A 52 -11.20 25.45 -12.53
C PRO A 52 -11.51 24.24 -13.44
N TYR A 53 -10.91 23.08 -13.19
CA TYR A 53 -10.97 21.94 -14.11
C TYR A 53 -12.29 21.17 -14.05
N ASN A 54 -12.76 20.88 -12.82
CA ASN A 54 -14.05 20.21 -12.57
C ASN A 54 -14.24 18.92 -13.40
N ALA A 55 -13.22 18.07 -13.38
CA ALA A 55 -13.15 16.86 -14.19
C ALA A 55 -12.44 15.73 -13.45
N ILE A 56 -12.70 14.50 -13.86
CA ILE A 56 -11.99 13.31 -13.38
C ILE A 56 -10.72 13.17 -14.21
N GLY A 57 -9.58 13.41 -13.56
CA GLY A 57 -8.26 13.35 -14.16
C GLY A 57 -7.64 11.96 -14.12
N GLY A 58 -8.25 11.01 -13.42
CA GLY A 58 -7.71 9.66 -13.27
C GLY A 58 -8.52 8.80 -12.32
N PHE A 59 -8.11 7.56 -12.14
CA PHE A 59 -8.68 6.65 -11.15
C PHE A 59 -7.71 5.52 -10.83
N GLY A 60 -7.99 4.77 -9.77
CA GLY A 60 -7.36 3.49 -9.47
C GLY A 60 -8.28 2.65 -8.61
N PHE A 61 -7.73 1.71 -7.87
CA PHE A 61 -8.48 0.85 -6.96
C PHE A 61 -8.06 1.11 -5.52
N PHE A 62 -9.03 1.34 -4.64
CA PHE A 62 -8.75 1.52 -3.23
C PHE A 62 -8.17 0.23 -2.64
N ALA A 63 -6.94 0.26 -2.14
CA ALA A 63 -6.28 -0.92 -1.58
C ALA A 63 -6.43 -0.99 -0.06
N GLY A 64 -6.60 0.16 0.60
CA GLY A 64 -6.75 0.23 2.05
C GLY A 64 -6.38 1.60 2.60
N GLN A 65 -6.32 1.69 3.93
CA GLN A 65 -5.98 2.93 4.60
C GLN A 65 -5.08 2.71 5.81
N ALA A 66 -4.31 3.73 6.16
CA ALA A 66 -3.55 3.77 7.39
C ALA A 66 -3.49 5.19 7.97
N LYS A 67 -3.21 5.29 9.26
CA LYS A 67 -2.77 6.54 9.88
C LYS A 67 -1.30 6.39 10.22
N LEU A 68 -0.47 7.16 9.54
CA LEU A 68 0.98 7.01 9.63
C LEU A 68 1.63 8.35 9.99
N PRO A 69 2.76 8.30 10.73
CA PRO A 69 3.75 9.37 10.64
C PRO A 69 4.08 9.71 9.19
N ALA A 70 4.18 11.00 8.87
CA ALA A 70 4.50 11.47 7.53
C ALA A 70 5.84 10.91 7.02
N TRP A 71 6.85 10.79 7.90
CA TRP A 71 8.14 10.19 7.54
C TRP A 71 7.99 8.72 7.14
N LEU A 72 7.11 7.95 7.80
CA LEU A 72 6.91 6.54 7.47
C LEU A 72 6.11 6.38 6.17
N ALA A 73 5.18 7.28 5.91
CA ALA A 73 4.52 7.36 4.61
C ALA A 73 5.53 7.71 3.50
N TRP A 74 6.47 8.62 3.78
CA TRP A 74 7.56 8.93 2.85
C TRP A 74 8.47 7.72 2.61
N ASP A 75 8.96 7.07 3.66
CA ASP A 75 9.82 5.87 3.52
C ASP A 75 9.12 4.70 2.82
N SER A 76 7.77 4.67 2.82
CA SER A 76 7.02 3.61 2.16
C SER A 76 6.73 3.90 0.70
N PHE A 77 6.41 5.14 0.34
CA PHE A 77 5.91 5.50 -0.99
C PHE A 77 6.84 6.44 -1.77
N GLU A 78 7.81 7.06 -1.12
CA GLU A 78 8.73 8.04 -1.72
C GLU A 78 7.97 9.09 -2.54
N GLU A 79 8.37 9.31 -3.81
CA GLU A 79 7.72 10.23 -4.74
C GLU A 79 6.25 9.88 -5.03
N LEU A 80 5.81 8.64 -4.77
CA LEU A 80 4.41 8.20 -4.92
C LEU A 80 3.47 8.80 -3.85
N ASN A 81 4.00 9.58 -2.90
CA ASN A 81 3.22 10.53 -2.10
C ASN A 81 2.80 11.78 -2.89
N GLY A 82 3.21 11.91 -4.15
CA GLY A 82 2.90 13.02 -5.04
C GLY A 82 3.71 14.28 -4.78
N ALA A 83 4.93 14.13 -4.24
CA ALA A 83 5.87 15.22 -4.00
C ALA A 83 7.30 14.77 -4.34
N PRO A 84 8.20 15.67 -4.76
CA PRO A 84 9.57 15.34 -5.18
C PRO A 84 10.50 14.94 -4.02
N ASP A 85 10.24 15.44 -2.81
CA ASP A 85 11.01 15.13 -1.63
C ASP A 85 10.14 15.25 -0.35
N PHE A 86 10.63 14.67 0.74
CA PHE A 86 9.92 14.68 2.02
C PHE A 86 9.69 16.09 2.56
N GLU A 87 10.65 16.99 2.34
CA GLU A 87 10.56 18.38 2.80
C GLU A 87 9.42 19.14 2.09
N THR A 88 9.24 18.89 0.80
CA THR A 88 8.13 19.43 0.00
C THR A 88 6.80 18.85 0.48
N MET A 89 6.72 17.54 0.69
CA MET A 89 5.53 16.89 1.26
C MET A 89 5.17 17.49 2.63
N ARG A 90 6.16 17.67 3.51
CA ARG A 90 6.01 18.26 4.84
C ARG A 90 5.45 19.69 4.76
N ARG A 91 6.00 20.54 3.89
CA ARG A 91 5.50 21.91 3.65
C ARG A 91 4.06 21.92 3.16
N TRP A 92 3.66 20.97 2.31
CA TRP A 92 2.27 20.86 1.88
C TRP A 92 1.35 20.47 3.03
N ILE A 93 1.75 19.51 3.88
CA ILE A 93 1.01 19.14 5.09
C ILE A 93 0.80 20.37 5.99
N GLU A 94 1.87 21.13 6.26
CA GLU A 94 1.81 22.36 7.07
C GLU A 94 0.87 23.41 6.47
N ARG A 95 0.98 23.65 5.16
CA ARG A 95 0.11 24.56 4.40
C ARG A 95 -1.37 24.22 4.59
N TYR A 96 -1.73 22.93 4.51
CA TYR A 96 -3.12 22.52 4.66
C TYR A 96 -3.60 22.50 6.11
N ARG A 97 -2.71 22.29 7.09
CA ARG A 97 -3.06 22.32 8.52
C ARG A 97 -3.20 23.73 9.08
N GLN A 98 -2.71 24.75 8.37
CA GLN A 98 -2.75 26.16 8.80
C GLN A 98 -2.09 26.40 10.17
N GLY A 99 -1.09 25.57 10.53
CA GLY A 99 -0.30 25.71 11.76
C GLY A 99 1.08 26.30 11.49
N PRO A 100 1.79 26.81 12.52
CA PRO A 100 3.19 27.20 12.36
C PRO A 100 4.04 25.98 11.95
N PRO A 101 5.08 26.17 11.12
CA PRO A 101 5.99 25.09 10.79
C PRO A 101 6.68 24.56 12.05
N ASP A 102 6.71 23.24 12.20
CA ASP A 102 7.45 22.58 13.28
C ASP A 102 8.38 21.52 12.65
N PRO A 103 9.69 21.82 12.53
CA PRO A 103 10.66 20.90 11.95
C PRO A 103 10.79 19.56 12.70
N LEU A 104 10.35 19.51 13.96
CA LEU A 104 10.42 18.32 14.81
C LEU A 104 9.06 17.61 14.94
N ALA A 105 8.00 18.15 14.33
CA ALA A 105 6.68 17.57 14.45
C ALA A 105 6.59 16.21 13.73
N ASN A 106 6.14 15.22 14.50
CA ASN A 106 5.76 13.93 13.96
C ASN A 106 4.33 13.97 13.39
N TYR A 107 4.15 14.60 12.23
CA TYR A 107 2.83 14.79 11.62
C TYR A 107 2.16 13.45 11.29
N ILE A 108 1.03 13.14 11.94
CA ILE A 108 0.22 11.96 11.59
C ILE A 108 -0.74 12.29 10.45
N ILE A 109 -0.58 11.66 9.30
CA ILE A 109 -1.43 11.82 8.11
C ILE A 109 -2.32 10.60 7.90
N GLY A 110 -3.46 10.80 7.24
CA GLY A 110 -4.26 9.69 6.73
C GLY A 110 -3.66 9.27 5.40
N CYS A 111 -3.51 7.98 5.15
CA CYS A 111 -3.02 7.44 3.89
C CYS A 111 -4.16 6.63 3.28
N LEU A 112 -4.68 7.06 2.12
CA LEU A 112 -5.59 6.25 1.31
C LEU A 112 -4.76 5.65 0.19
N MET A 113 -4.52 4.35 0.28
CA MET A 113 -3.63 3.62 -0.62
C MET A 113 -4.40 3.27 -1.89
N ILE A 114 -3.91 3.74 -3.03
CA ILE A 114 -4.54 3.51 -4.33
C ILE A 114 -3.61 2.64 -5.18
N ALA A 115 -4.09 1.48 -5.57
CA ALA A 115 -3.40 0.55 -6.45
C ALA A 115 -3.80 0.77 -7.92
N GLN A 116 -2.87 0.48 -8.83
CA GLN A 116 -3.01 0.62 -10.28
C GLN A 116 -3.59 1.97 -10.72
N PRO A 117 -3.08 3.11 -10.21
CA PRO A 117 -3.58 4.40 -10.59
C PRO A 117 -3.30 4.68 -12.06
N VAL A 118 -4.23 5.38 -12.69
CA VAL A 118 -4.11 5.91 -14.05
C VAL A 118 -4.33 7.41 -13.98
N PHE A 119 -3.42 8.16 -14.57
CA PHE A 119 -3.49 9.61 -14.69
C PHE A 119 -3.66 9.98 -16.16
N PHE A 120 -4.84 10.50 -16.51
CA PHE A 120 -5.18 10.89 -17.87
C PHE A 120 -4.44 12.16 -18.29
N SER A 121 -4.26 12.39 -19.58
CA SER A 121 -3.88 13.71 -20.11
C SER A 121 -5.08 14.67 -20.14
N ASP A 122 -4.84 15.98 -20.30
CA ASP A 122 -5.90 17.00 -20.19
C ASP A 122 -7.06 16.79 -21.19
N ASN A 123 -6.75 16.31 -22.40
CA ASN A 123 -7.73 15.98 -23.44
C ASN A 123 -8.46 14.64 -23.20
N GLU A 124 -7.99 13.85 -22.23
CA GLU A 124 -8.57 12.57 -21.84
C GLU A 124 -9.35 12.67 -20.52
N TRP A 125 -9.48 13.84 -19.91
CA TRP A 125 -10.29 13.96 -18.71
C TRP A 125 -11.75 13.52 -18.95
N VAL A 126 -12.33 12.91 -17.91
CA VAL A 126 -13.73 12.46 -17.91
C VAL A 126 -14.57 13.52 -17.20
N ARG A 127 -15.74 13.86 -17.75
CA ARG A 127 -16.61 14.84 -17.10
C ARG A 127 -17.03 14.37 -15.70
N GLU A 128 -17.02 15.29 -14.74
CA GLU A 128 -17.51 15.02 -13.40
C GLU A 128 -19.02 14.68 -13.40
N PRO A 129 -19.55 14.10 -12.30
CA PRO A 129 -20.98 13.84 -12.18
C PRO A 129 -21.80 15.13 -12.35
N ALA A 130 -22.90 15.06 -13.11
CA ALA A 130 -23.79 16.21 -13.30
C ALA A 130 -24.42 16.72 -11.98
N ASP A 131 -24.48 15.87 -10.96
CA ASP A 131 -24.99 16.16 -9.61
C ASP A 131 -23.87 16.51 -8.60
N TRP A 132 -22.72 17.01 -9.07
CA TRP A 132 -21.64 17.43 -8.18
C TRP A 132 -21.98 18.78 -7.52
N HIS A 133 -22.11 18.78 -6.19
CA HIS A 133 -22.34 20.00 -5.43
C HIS A 133 -21.03 20.65 -4.96
N SER A 134 -20.94 21.98 -5.04
CA SER A 134 -19.75 22.76 -4.67
C SER A 134 -19.36 22.67 -3.19
N ASN A 135 -20.28 22.25 -2.31
CA ASN A 135 -20.02 22.03 -0.89
C ASN A 135 -19.33 20.69 -0.59
N ILE A 136 -19.14 19.81 -1.59
CA ILE A 136 -18.41 18.56 -1.42
C ILE A 136 -16.91 18.88 -1.37
N VAL A 137 -16.33 18.85 -0.17
CA VAL A 137 -14.93 19.23 0.05
C VAL A 137 -13.96 18.05 -0.08
N ARG A 138 -14.33 16.85 0.40
CA ARG A 138 -13.47 15.65 0.37
C ARG A 138 -13.76 14.74 -0.82
N GLY A 139 -15.03 14.51 -1.11
CA GLY A 139 -15.48 13.55 -2.11
C GLY A 139 -16.80 12.91 -1.71
N LYS A 140 -17.37 12.09 -2.59
CA LYS A 140 -18.61 11.33 -2.33
C LYS A 140 -18.53 9.91 -2.87
N GLY A 141 -19.23 8.99 -2.21
CA GLY A 141 -19.52 7.68 -2.79
C GLY A 141 -20.42 7.82 -4.02
N ILE A 142 -20.33 6.88 -4.94
CA ILE A 142 -21.13 6.83 -6.16
C ILE A 142 -21.50 5.39 -6.49
N ASP A 143 -22.75 5.14 -6.86
CA ASP A 143 -23.18 3.84 -7.37
C ASP A 143 -22.72 3.68 -8.82
N LEU A 144 -21.96 2.63 -9.10
CA LEU A 144 -21.42 2.31 -10.42
C LEU A 144 -22.33 1.35 -11.23
N SER A 145 -23.46 0.94 -10.65
CA SER A 145 -24.39 0.02 -11.32
C SER A 145 -25.18 0.68 -12.46
N GLY A 146 -25.39 1.99 -12.41
CA GLY A 146 -26.14 2.74 -13.42
C GLY A 146 -25.85 4.25 -13.43
N GLY A 147 -26.57 4.97 -14.27
CA GLY A 147 -26.53 6.44 -14.35
C GLY A 147 -25.12 7.02 -14.57
N GLU A 148 -24.84 8.12 -13.88
CA GLU A 148 -23.56 8.84 -13.96
C GLU A 148 -22.37 7.99 -13.50
N GLY A 149 -22.54 7.15 -12.48
CA GLY A 149 -21.44 6.32 -11.98
C GLY A 149 -21.02 5.26 -12.98
N ARG A 150 -21.97 4.58 -13.61
CA ARG A 150 -21.66 3.62 -14.68
C ARG A 150 -20.94 4.27 -15.85
N ARG A 151 -21.43 5.44 -16.28
CA ARG A 151 -20.79 6.23 -17.35
C ARG A 151 -19.34 6.56 -17.01
N ILE A 152 -19.09 7.11 -15.82
CA ILE A 152 -17.74 7.48 -15.36
C ILE A 152 -16.81 6.27 -15.37
N LEU A 153 -17.27 5.13 -14.84
CA LEU A 153 -16.48 3.90 -14.83
C LEU A 153 -16.13 3.45 -16.26
N ASP A 154 -17.12 3.37 -17.15
CA ASP A 154 -16.90 2.92 -18.53
C ASP A 154 -15.97 3.87 -19.30
N GLU A 155 -16.14 5.19 -19.14
CA GLU A 155 -15.28 6.20 -19.76
C GLU A 155 -13.83 6.17 -19.25
N CYS A 156 -13.63 5.97 -17.94
CA CYS A 156 -12.30 5.87 -17.33
C CYS A 156 -11.59 4.58 -17.80
N ARG A 157 -12.31 3.45 -17.82
CA ARG A 157 -11.76 2.17 -18.29
C ARG A 157 -11.34 2.22 -19.74
N ALA A 158 -12.14 2.85 -20.60
CA ALA A 158 -11.83 2.99 -22.02
C ALA A 158 -10.51 3.75 -22.25
N ARG A 159 -10.21 4.77 -21.42
CA ARG A 159 -8.96 5.54 -21.48
C ARG A 159 -7.78 4.79 -20.88
N ALA A 160 -8.01 4.05 -19.78
CA ALA A 160 -6.97 3.26 -19.13
C ALA A 160 -6.48 2.06 -19.97
N ALA A 161 -7.28 1.55 -20.90
CA ALA A 161 -6.90 0.41 -21.75
C ALA A 161 -5.63 0.68 -22.59
N GLY A 162 -5.30 1.94 -22.88
CA GLY A 162 -4.06 2.31 -23.57
C GLY A 162 -2.85 2.53 -22.64
N ILE A 163 -3.06 2.50 -21.32
CA ILE A 163 -2.05 2.85 -20.30
C ILE A 163 -1.61 1.60 -19.53
N TRP A 164 -2.55 0.72 -19.15
CA TRP A 164 -2.23 -0.54 -18.50
C TRP A 164 -1.64 -1.54 -19.49
N ASP A 165 -0.61 -2.27 -19.05
CA ASP A 165 -0.13 -3.47 -19.73
C ASP A 165 -1.18 -4.61 -19.67
N GLU A 166 -0.94 -5.70 -20.41
CA GLU A 166 -1.86 -6.84 -20.48
C GLU A 166 -2.18 -7.41 -19.08
N PHE A 167 -1.20 -7.40 -18.18
CA PHE A 167 -1.35 -7.89 -16.83
C PHE A 167 -2.22 -6.97 -15.97
N GLY A 168 -1.95 -5.66 -16.00
CA GLY A 168 -2.73 -4.64 -15.31
C GLY A 168 -4.17 -4.63 -15.77
N GLN A 169 -4.41 -4.82 -17.07
CA GLN A 169 -5.77 -4.97 -17.63
C GLN A 169 -6.48 -6.20 -17.07
N ALA A 170 -5.83 -7.35 -17.03
CA ALA A 170 -6.42 -8.58 -16.49
C ALA A 170 -6.76 -8.45 -15.00
N ALA A 171 -5.85 -7.88 -14.21
CA ALA A 171 -6.07 -7.64 -12.77
C ALA A 171 -7.22 -6.66 -12.52
N ALA A 172 -7.26 -5.55 -13.26
CA ALA A 172 -8.35 -4.58 -13.17
C ALA A 172 -9.69 -5.21 -13.58
N GLN A 173 -9.71 -6.04 -14.63
CA GLN A 173 -10.89 -6.78 -15.07
C GLN A 173 -11.40 -7.71 -13.96
N GLU A 174 -10.51 -8.47 -13.32
CA GLU A 174 -10.84 -9.41 -12.26
C GLU A 174 -11.51 -8.72 -11.06
N VAL A 175 -10.94 -7.59 -10.61
CA VAL A 175 -11.50 -6.76 -9.53
C VAL A 175 -12.91 -6.27 -9.89
N LEU A 176 -13.08 -5.80 -11.13
CA LEU A 176 -14.36 -5.24 -11.60
C LEU A 176 -15.44 -6.29 -11.88
N GLU A 177 -15.07 -7.52 -12.23
CA GLU A 177 -16.01 -8.60 -12.56
C GLU A 177 -16.46 -9.41 -11.34
N LYS A 178 -15.58 -9.66 -10.36
CA LYS A 178 -15.93 -10.48 -9.18
C LYS A 178 -16.90 -9.82 -8.21
N GLU A 179 -17.03 -8.48 -8.24
CA GLU A 179 -18.13 -7.79 -7.55
C GLU A 179 -19.52 -8.09 -8.15
N ARG A 180 -19.61 -8.72 -9.34
CA ARG A 180 -20.89 -9.05 -10.00
C ARG A 180 -21.45 -10.44 -9.63
N TYR A 181 -20.67 -11.35 -9.04
CA TYR A 181 -21.10 -12.73 -8.78
C TYR A 181 -20.84 -13.20 -7.33
N GLY A 182 -21.89 -13.23 -6.50
CA GLY A 182 -21.91 -14.00 -5.24
C GLY A 182 -21.16 -13.38 -4.05
N LYS A 183 -21.06 -14.14 -2.94
CA LYS A 183 -20.42 -13.68 -1.68
C LYS A 183 -19.04 -13.06 -1.98
N PRO A 184 -18.75 -11.85 -1.48
CA PRO A 184 -17.55 -11.12 -1.90
C PRO A 184 -16.30 -11.83 -1.39
N THR A 185 -15.59 -12.52 -2.29
CA THR A 185 -14.15 -12.72 -2.12
C THR A 185 -13.50 -11.43 -2.59
N LEU A 186 -12.98 -10.65 -1.65
CA LEU A 186 -12.23 -9.44 -1.94
C LEU A 186 -11.01 -9.81 -2.78
N VAL A 187 -11.04 -9.53 -4.08
CA VAL A 187 -9.81 -9.52 -4.87
C VAL A 187 -9.12 -8.22 -4.57
N MET A 188 -8.02 -8.32 -3.84
CA MET A 188 -7.12 -7.19 -3.64
C MET A 188 -6.49 -6.84 -4.99
N PRO A 189 -6.46 -5.55 -5.37
CA PRO A 189 -5.73 -5.12 -6.56
C PRO A 189 -4.25 -5.48 -6.40
N ARG A 190 -3.51 -5.58 -7.53
CA ARG A 190 -2.05 -5.72 -7.47
C ARG A 190 -1.48 -4.51 -6.72
N ILE A 191 -0.77 -4.76 -5.62
CA ILE A 191 -0.15 -3.71 -4.81
C ILE A 191 1.36 -3.66 -5.11
N GLY A 192 1.96 -2.48 -4.95
CA GLY A 192 3.40 -2.29 -5.01
C GLY A 192 4.05 -2.39 -3.63
N GLN A 193 5.31 -1.95 -3.55
CA GLN A 193 6.18 -2.11 -2.39
C GLN A 193 5.71 -1.31 -1.16
N GLY A 194 5.23 -0.08 -1.36
CA GLY A 194 4.77 0.81 -0.31
C GLY A 194 3.47 0.36 0.33
N ILE A 195 2.47 0.00 -0.49
CA ILE A 195 1.24 -0.60 0.06
C ILE A 195 1.56 -1.90 0.78
N PHE A 196 2.40 -2.77 0.20
CA PHE A 196 2.84 -4.01 0.87
C PHE A 196 3.47 -3.75 2.23
N ARG A 197 4.41 -2.80 2.31
CA ARG A 197 5.08 -2.42 3.56
C ARG A 197 4.08 -1.99 4.63
N VAL A 198 3.12 -1.12 4.26
CA VAL A 198 2.10 -0.62 5.18
C VAL A 198 1.13 -1.74 5.59
N SER A 199 0.69 -2.58 4.66
CA SER A 199 -0.22 -3.69 4.93
C SER A 199 0.40 -4.74 5.85
N VAL A 200 1.66 -5.13 5.62
CA VAL A 200 2.40 -6.05 6.51
C VAL A 200 2.58 -5.44 7.90
N MET A 201 2.95 -4.15 7.99
CA MET A 201 3.03 -3.46 9.28
C MET A 201 1.70 -3.52 10.04
N GLN A 202 0.57 -3.23 9.37
CA GLN A 202 -0.75 -3.26 9.99
C GLN A 202 -1.16 -4.67 10.44
N ALA A 203 -0.92 -5.69 9.61
CA ALA A 203 -1.23 -7.09 9.94
C ALA A 203 -0.49 -7.58 11.19
N TYR A 204 0.71 -7.05 11.43
CA TYR A 204 1.52 -7.32 12.62
C TYR A 204 1.31 -6.30 13.77
N GLU A 205 0.34 -5.39 13.65
CA GLU A 205 0.05 -4.33 14.61
C GLU A 205 1.27 -3.45 14.96
N GLY A 206 2.15 -3.23 13.98
CA GLY A 206 3.37 -2.45 14.14
C GLY A 206 4.42 -3.11 15.04
N ALA A 207 4.37 -4.42 15.24
CA ALA A 207 5.31 -5.16 16.07
C ALA A 207 6.13 -6.19 15.27
N CYS A 208 7.44 -6.27 15.52
CA CYS A 208 8.30 -7.30 14.95
C CYS A 208 7.76 -8.71 15.24
N ALA A 209 7.66 -9.55 14.20
CA ALA A 209 7.21 -10.93 14.27
C ALA A 209 8.02 -11.76 15.27
N VAL A 210 9.33 -11.51 15.36
CA VAL A 210 10.25 -12.33 16.17
C VAL A 210 10.44 -11.75 17.58
N THR A 211 10.62 -10.43 17.71
CA THR A 211 11.03 -9.81 18.98
C THR A 211 9.91 -9.03 19.67
N GLY A 212 8.81 -8.73 18.99
CA GLY A 212 7.75 -7.85 19.49
C GLY A 212 8.14 -6.36 19.60
N GLU A 213 9.32 -5.96 19.11
CA GLU A 213 9.74 -4.56 19.02
C GLU A 213 8.71 -3.72 18.25
N ARG A 214 8.42 -2.49 18.72
CA ARG A 214 7.39 -1.60 18.16
C ARG A 214 7.93 -0.27 17.63
N SER A 215 9.23 -0.04 17.77
CA SER A 215 9.91 1.15 17.27
C SER A 215 9.94 1.15 15.74
N LEU A 216 8.91 1.72 15.11
CA LEU A 216 8.73 1.74 13.66
C LEU A 216 9.99 2.09 12.82
N PRO A 217 10.89 3.02 13.23
CA PRO A 217 12.09 3.34 12.45
C PRO A 217 13.08 2.18 12.27
N VAL A 218 13.00 1.12 13.09
CA VAL A 218 13.88 -0.07 12.98
C VAL A 218 13.14 -1.29 12.46
N LEU A 219 11.92 -1.12 11.93
CA LEU A 219 11.08 -2.20 11.44
C LEU A 219 10.85 -2.08 9.93
N GLU A 220 10.87 -3.23 9.27
CA GLU A 220 10.76 -3.38 7.83
C GLU A 220 9.84 -4.55 7.48
N ALA A 221 9.17 -4.47 6.34
CA ALA A 221 8.45 -5.59 5.77
C ALA A 221 9.41 -6.39 4.89
N ALA A 222 9.74 -7.60 5.33
CA ALA A 222 10.56 -8.56 4.61
C ALA A 222 9.68 -9.47 3.77
N HIS A 223 10.09 -9.75 2.53
CA HIS A 223 9.46 -10.81 1.75
C HIS A 223 9.95 -12.17 2.22
N VAL A 224 9.04 -13.16 2.27
CA VAL A 224 9.42 -14.56 2.49
C VAL A 224 10.03 -15.14 1.21
N VAL A 225 9.33 -14.98 0.08
CA VAL A 225 9.88 -15.25 -1.26
C VAL A 225 10.15 -13.89 -1.93
N PRO A 226 11.40 -13.58 -2.30
CA PRO A 226 11.74 -12.35 -3.00
C PRO A 226 10.98 -12.19 -4.32
N TYR A 227 10.74 -10.94 -4.72
CA TYR A 227 10.10 -10.64 -6.00
C TYR A 227 10.88 -11.20 -7.20
N THR A 228 12.22 -11.22 -7.12
CA THR A 228 13.11 -11.79 -8.14
C THR A 228 12.90 -13.29 -8.38
N ASP A 229 12.37 -14.00 -7.38
CA ASP A 229 12.10 -15.44 -7.41
C ASP A 229 10.60 -15.75 -7.60
N GLY A 230 9.81 -14.75 -8.02
CA GLY A 230 8.38 -14.89 -8.30
C GLY A 230 7.47 -14.63 -7.09
N GLY A 231 8.01 -14.14 -5.99
CA GLY A 231 7.23 -13.68 -4.84
C GLY A 231 6.34 -12.50 -5.19
N LYS A 232 5.13 -12.46 -4.64
CA LYS A 232 4.18 -11.37 -4.83
C LYS A 232 4.17 -10.41 -3.64
N HIS A 233 3.78 -9.16 -3.88
CA HIS A 233 3.46 -8.19 -2.84
C HIS A 233 2.12 -8.55 -2.21
N GLU A 234 2.12 -9.51 -1.31
CA GLU A 234 0.94 -10.01 -0.59
C GLU A 234 1.30 -10.14 0.89
N VAL A 235 0.37 -9.83 1.80
CA VAL A 235 0.65 -9.83 3.25
C VAL A 235 1.13 -11.20 3.74
N SER A 236 0.55 -12.27 3.21
CA SER A 236 0.96 -13.66 3.49
C SER A 236 2.34 -14.05 2.94
N ASN A 237 2.95 -13.22 2.08
CA ASN A 237 4.34 -13.32 1.68
C ASN A 237 5.25 -12.35 2.46
N GLY A 238 4.75 -11.74 3.54
CA GLY A 238 5.46 -10.74 4.33
C GLY A 238 5.71 -11.16 5.78
N LEU A 239 6.85 -10.76 6.31
CA LEU A 239 7.16 -10.76 7.74
C LEU A 239 7.52 -9.33 8.16
N PHE A 240 6.91 -8.81 9.22
CA PHE A 240 7.34 -7.54 9.79
C PHE A 240 8.50 -7.78 10.75
N LEU A 241 9.71 -7.36 10.40
CA LEU A 241 10.94 -7.72 11.11
C LEU A 241 11.73 -6.49 11.52
N ARG A 242 12.53 -6.63 12.58
CA ARG A 242 13.59 -5.67 12.90
C ARG A 242 14.64 -5.69 11.80
N THR A 243 15.18 -4.54 11.39
CA THR A 243 16.10 -4.40 10.25
C THR A 243 17.30 -5.36 10.30
N ASP A 244 17.85 -5.65 11.47
CA ASP A 244 18.95 -6.62 11.60
C ASP A 244 18.49 -8.07 11.35
N ILE A 245 17.33 -8.47 11.87
CA ILE A 245 16.74 -9.78 11.64
C ILE A 245 16.32 -9.93 10.18
N HIS A 246 15.76 -8.88 9.56
CA HIS A 246 15.45 -8.84 8.13
C HIS A 246 16.70 -9.13 7.29
N LYS A 247 17.79 -8.39 7.52
CA LYS A 247 19.06 -8.61 6.79
C LYS A 247 19.61 -10.03 7.00
N LEU A 248 19.52 -10.57 8.21
CA LEU A 248 19.94 -11.95 8.47
C LEU A 248 19.03 -12.97 7.78
N TYR A 249 17.73 -12.68 7.64
CA TYR A 249 16.76 -13.52 6.98
C TYR A 249 17.06 -13.59 5.47
N ASP A 250 17.21 -12.44 4.82
CA ASP A 250 17.55 -12.35 3.39
C ASP A 250 18.87 -13.05 3.06
N HIS A 251 19.86 -12.97 3.95
CA HIS A 251 21.14 -13.65 3.78
C HIS A 251 21.12 -15.13 4.20
N GLY A 252 19.99 -15.64 4.68
CA GLY A 252 19.80 -17.03 5.06
C GLY A 252 20.43 -17.44 6.39
N TYR A 253 20.89 -16.50 7.22
CA TYR A 253 21.44 -16.82 8.54
C TYR A 253 20.35 -17.19 9.56
N VAL A 254 19.13 -16.71 9.33
CA VAL A 254 17.94 -17.06 10.12
C VAL A 254 16.80 -17.44 9.19
N THR A 255 15.81 -18.14 9.71
CA THR A 255 14.59 -18.44 8.97
C THR A 255 13.39 -18.56 9.91
N VAL A 256 12.21 -18.68 9.33
CA VAL A 256 10.97 -19.01 10.02
C VAL A 256 10.46 -20.32 9.42
N THR A 257 10.27 -21.32 10.26
CA THR A 257 9.82 -22.65 9.84
C THR A 257 8.32 -22.67 9.54
N PRO A 258 7.80 -23.70 8.84
CA PRO A 258 6.37 -23.81 8.50
C PRO A 258 5.46 -24.03 9.72
N ASP A 259 6.01 -24.39 10.87
CA ASP A 259 5.34 -24.40 12.18
C ASP A 259 5.48 -23.07 12.94
N TYR A 260 5.89 -22.01 12.24
CA TYR A 260 6.02 -20.64 12.73
C TYR A 260 7.01 -20.47 13.88
N ARG A 261 8.16 -21.15 13.80
CA ARG A 261 9.26 -20.97 14.75
C ARG A 261 10.43 -20.26 14.11
N PHE A 262 11.07 -19.39 14.88
CA PHE A 262 12.28 -18.71 14.45
C PHE A 262 13.50 -19.61 14.63
N GLU A 263 14.27 -19.84 13.57
CA GLU A 263 15.49 -20.65 13.60
C GLU A 263 16.72 -19.82 13.23
N VAL A 264 17.85 -20.18 13.84
CA VAL A 264 19.14 -19.50 13.65
C VAL A 264 20.17 -20.53 13.19
N GLY A 265 20.74 -20.33 12.01
CA GLY A 265 21.74 -21.20 11.40
C GLY A 265 23.07 -21.14 12.13
N ARG A 266 23.87 -22.23 12.09
CA ARG A 266 25.15 -22.29 12.82
C ARG A 266 26.20 -21.36 12.22
N ARG A 267 26.13 -21.13 10.91
CA ARG A 267 27.08 -20.30 10.16
C ARG A 267 27.20 -18.87 10.68
N LEU A 268 26.15 -18.33 11.30
CA LEU A 268 26.23 -17.00 11.92
C LEU A 268 27.28 -16.95 13.04
N ARG A 269 27.42 -18.03 13.82
CA ARG A 269 28.47 -18.16 14.83
C ARG A 269 29.81 -18.49 14.19
N ASP A 270 29.81 -19.41 13.22
CA ASP A 270 31.05 -19.91 12.66
C ASP A 270 31.80 -18.85 11.85
N GLU A 271 31.08 -17.96 11.15
CA GLU A 271 31.67 -16.92 10.30
C GLU A 271 32.03 -15.63 11.04
N TYR A 272 31.32 -15.31 12.14
CA TYR A 272 31.43 -13.99 12.78
C TYR A 272 31.71 -14.03 14.29
N GLU A 273 31.87 -15.21 14.88
CA GLU A 273 31.97 -15.43 16.34
C GLU A 273 30.81 -14.79 17.13
N ASN A 274 29.69 -14.50 16.44
CA ASN A 274 28.59 -13.68 16.94
C ASN A 274 27.27 -14.47 16.92
N GLY A 275 26.19 -13.84 17.38
CA GLY A 275 24.83 -14.35 17.31
C GLY A 275 24.20 -14.69 18.64
N ARG A 276 24.90 -14.47 19.78
CA ARG A 276 24.36 -14.76 21.14
C ARG A 276 22.98 -14.17 21.36
N THR A 277 22.76 -12.94 20.90
CA THR A 277 21.48 -12.23 21.00
C THR A 277 20.37 -12.91 20.18
N TYR A 278 20.70 -13.52 19.03
CA TYR A 278 19.72 -14.20 18.18
C TYR A 278 19.48 -15.65 18.61
N TYR A 279 20.50 -16.35 19.13
CA TYR A 279 20.35 -17.73 19.62
C TYR A 279 19.35 -17.85 20.77
N GLN A 280 19.16 -16.80 21.56
CA GLN A 280 18.12 -16.77 22.61
C GLN A 280 16.70 -16.79 22.03
N LEU A 281 16.53 -16.34 20.78
CA LEU A 281 15.27 -16.30 20.06
C LEU A 281 14.99 -17.62 19.32
N ARG A 282 15.99 -18.51 19.22
CA ARG A 282 15.88 -19.77 18.48
C ARG A 282 14.79 -20.67 19.07
N GLY A 283 13.99 -21.27 18.18
CA GLY A 283 12.88 -22.16 18.50
C GLY A 283 11.65 -21.44 19.07
N GLN A 284 11.71 -20.14 19.32
CA GLN A 284 10.57 -19.38 19.82
C GLN A 284 9.51 -19.25 18.72
N PRO A 285 8.21 -19.35 19.08
CA PRO A 285 7.14 -19.06 18.13
C PRO A 285 7.17 -17.58 17.75
N ILE A 286 6.95 -17.29 16.47
CA ILE A 286 6.78 -15.91 16.03
C ILE A 286 5.36 -15.42 16.33
N ARG A 287 5.20 -14.10 16.48
CA ARG A 287 3.89 -13.44 16.39
C ARG A 287 3.31 -13.70 15.01
N LEU A 288 2.02 -13.97 14.96
CA LEU A 288 1.26 -14.12 13.72
C LEU A 288 0.21 -13.01 13.63
N PRO A 289 -0.15 -12.58 12.41
CA PRO A 289 -1.33 -11.77 12.19
C PRO A 289 -2.58 -12.43 12.77
N GLU A 290 -3.50 -11.60 13.29
CA GLU A 290 -4.77 -12.07 13.84
C GLU A 290 -5.63 -12.75 12.77
N ASN A 291 -5.70 -12.13 11.58
CA ASN A 291 -6.36 -12.70 10.41
C ASN A 291 -5.54 -13.86 9.83
N GLU A 292 -6.20 -14.99 9.57
CA GLU A 292 -5.53 -16.20 9.08
C GLU A 292 -5.03 -16.07 7.64
N GLU A 293 -5.73 -15.29 6.81
CA GLU A 293 -5.37 -15.05 5.40
C GLU A 293 -4.08 -14.22 5.28
N ASP A 294 -3.77 -13.42 6.30
CA ASP A 294 -2.58 -12.56 6.37
C ASP A 294 -1.37 -13.30 6.95
N ARG A 295 -1.54 -14.51 7.50
CA ARG A 295 -0.44 -15.26 8.09
C ARG A 295 0.57 -15.68 7.00
N PRO A 296 1.87 -15.73 7.33
CA PRO A 296 2.89 -16.16 6.39
C PRO A 296 2.56 -17.52 5.78
N ASN A 297 2.56 -17.60 4.45
CA ASN A 297 2.23 -18.82 3.74
C ASN A 297 3.27 -19.91 4.05
N LYS A 298 2.80 -21.06 4.54
CA LYS A 298 3.68 -22.17 4.92
C LYS A 298 4.54 -22.68 3.78
N HIS A 299 4.04 -22.69 2.55
CA HIS A 299 4.81 -23.11 1.38
C HIS A 299 5.94 -22.12 1.06
N HIS A 300 5.69 -20.81 1.25
CA HIS A 300 6.73 -19.79 1.12
C HIS A 300 7.81 -19.96 2.21
N LEU A 301 7.39 -20.24 3.45
CA LEU A 301 8.33 -20.52 4.54
C LEU A 301 9.16 -21.79 4.28
N GLU A 302 8.54 -22.86 3.77
CA GLU A 302 9.23 -24.07 3.32
C GLU A 302 10.24 -23.76 2.21
N TRP A 303 9.84 -22.96 1.23
CA TRP A 303 10.74 -22.52 0.16
C TRP A 303 11.96 -21.80 0.73
N HIS A 304 11.77 -20.81 1.61
CA HIS A 304 12.88 -20.07 2.20
C HIS A 304 13.80 -20.98 3.02
N ALA A 305 13.22 -21.88 3.84
CA ALA A 305 13.96 -22.84 4.64
C ALA A 305 14.81 -23.82 3.79
N ASN A 306 14.38 -24.11 2.55
CA ASN A 306 15.07 -25.03 1.65
C ASN A 306 16.06 -24.34 0.69
N GLN A 307 15.75 -23.13 0.23
CA GLN A 307 16.50 -22.45 -0.84
C GLN A 307 17.44 -21.36 -0.35
N VAL A 308 17.11 -20.71 0.77
CA VAL A 308 17.85 -19.54 1.27
C VAL A 308 18.58 -19.85 2.56
N PHE A 309 17.93 -20.55 3.50
CA PHE A 309 18.46 -20.79 4.83
C PHE A 309 19.74 -21.63 4.82
N LYS A 310 20.78 -21.11 5.48
CA LYS A 310 22.11 -21.70 5.61
C LYS A 310 22.26 -22.32 7.00
N GLY A 311 21.58 -23.45 7.21
CA GLY A 311 21.59 -24.23 8.45
C GLY A 311 22.96 -24.73 8.87
#